data_AF-A0A7J7GXL5-F1
#
_entry.id   AF-A0A7J7GXL5-F1
#
_cell.length_a   1.000
_cell.length_b   1.000
_cell.length_c   1.000
_cell.angle_alpha   90.00
_cell.angle_beta   90.00
_cell.angle_gamma   90.00
#
_symmetry.space_group_name_H-M   'P 1'
#
loop_
_entity.id
_entity.type
_entity.pdbx_description
1 polymer ?
#
loop_
_entity_poly.entity_id
_entity_poly.type
_entity_poly.pdbx_seq_one_letter_code
_entity_poly.pdbx_strand_id
1 'polypeptide(L)'
;MTYFKKPAGRATDGRLMIDFLAQALGLPFLSPYLQSIGSDYRHGANFATSASRVLLPKSSLSPFALAIQLNQMKPFKVKVDEPQSNGSNNLPQTDIFGKSIFTFYIGQNDFTSDLGSLGLSGSKIMLFKVVSQIATTIKASIFTDLGFVNIV
;
A
#
# COMPACT_ATOMS: atom_id res chain seq x y z
N MET A 1 4.70 -1.13 27.28
CA MET A 1 5.73 -0.41 26.50
C MET A 1 5.62 -0.87 25.06
N THR A 2 5.54 0.04 24.09
CA THR A 2 5.42 -0.32 22.65
C THR A 2 6.78 -0.68 22.06
N TYR A 3 6.81 -1.46 20.97
CA TYR A 3 8.07 -1.87 20.31
C TYR A 3 8.95 -0.68 19.91
N PHE A 4 8.34 0.34 19.31
CA PHE A 4 9.05 1.53 18.82
C PHE A 4 9.34 2.58 19.90
N LYS A 5 8.77 2.44 21.11
CA LYS A 5 8.91 3.37 22.24
C LYS A 5 8.56 4.84 21.94
N LYS A 6 7.92 5.10 20.79
CA LYS A 6 7.40 6.40 20.32
C LYS A 6 6.17 6.17 19.42
N PRO A 7 5.31 7.18 19.19
CA PRO A 7 4.25 7.08 18.20
C PRO A 7 4.82 6.73 16.82
N ALA A 8 4.38 5.60 16.26
CA ALA A 8 4.89 5.08 14.98
C ALA A 8 3.86 5.17 13.85
N GLY A 9 2.67 5.72 14.09
CA GLY A 9 1.58 5.82 13.11
C GLY A 9 1.00 4.45 12.70
N ARG A 10 1.02 3.47 13.61
CA ARG A 10 0.60 2.08 13.36
C ARG A 10 -0.60 1.72 14.24
N ALA A 11 -1.52 0.93 13.70
CA ALA A 11 -2.70 0.42 14.42
C ALA A 11 -2.37 -0.81 15.28
N THR A 12 -1.22 -0.78 15.98
CA THR A 12 -0.73 -1.81 16.90
C THR A 12 0.25 -1.18 17.88
N ASP A 13 0.43 -1.80 19.05
CA ASP A 13 1.47 -1.48 20.03
C ASP A 13 2.86 -2.03 19.65
N GLY A 14 2.93 -2.81 18.57
CA GLY A 14 4.14 -3.49 18.13
C GLY A 14 4.45 -3.30 16.65
N ARG A 15 4.94 -4.38 16.05
CA ARG A 15 5.32 -4.48 14.64
C ARG A 15 4.17 -4.99 13.79
N LEU A 16 4.10 -4.50 12.55
CA LEU A 16 3.21 -5.04 11.52
C LEU A 16 3.88 -6.22 10.82
N MET A 17 3.10 -7.04 10.11
CA MET A 17 3.62 -8.15 9.29
C MET A 17 4.75 -7.69 8.34
N ILE A 18 4.61 -6.51 7.73
CA ILE A 18 5.63 -5.93 6.84
C ILE A 18 6.96 -5.63 7.55
N ASP A 19 6.96 -5.35 8.85
CA ASP A 19 8.21 -5.11 9.61
C ASP A 19 8.97 -6.42 9.83
N PHE A 20 8.26 -7.52 10.07
CA PHE A 20 8.88 -8.82 10.18
C PHE A 20 9.49 -9.25 8.84
N LEU A 21 8.80 -8.96 7.72
CA LEU A 21 9.35 -9.18 6.39
C LEU A 21 10.60 -8.32 6.15
N ALA A 22 10.55 -7.02 6.46
CA ALA A 22 11.69 -6.13 6.32
C ALA A 22 12.89 -6.62 7.15
N GLN A 23 12.66 -7.02 8.40
CA GLN A 23 13.70 -7.56 9.27
C GLN A 23 14.31 -8.85 8.69
N ALA A 24 13.49 -9.78 8.19
CA ALA A 24 13.96 -11.02 7.61
C ALA A 24 14.81 -10.80 6.34
N LEU A 25 14.52 -9.74 5.59
CA LEU A 25 15.26 -9.33 4.39
C LEU A 25 16.46 -8.41 4.70
N GLY A 26 16.70 -8.05 5.97
CA GLY A 26 17.76 -7.11 6.35
C GLY A 26 17.51 -5.67 5.91
N LEU A 27 16.25 -5.29 5.65
CA LEU A 27 15.82 -3.97 5.21
C LEU A 27 15.37 -3.10 6.39
N PRO A 28 15.51 -1.76 6.29
CA PRO A 28 14.92 -0.85 7.27
C PRO A 28 13.39 -0.85 7.18
N PHE A 29 12.72 -0.43 8.27
CA PHE A 29 11.28 -0.28 8.27
C PHE A 29 10.82 0.91 7.41
N LEU A 30 9.71 0.72 6.71
CA LEU A 30 9.12 1.76 5.88
C LEU A 30 8.64 2.96 6.71
N SER A 31 8.81 4.17 6.16
CA SER A 31 8.15 5.35 6.69
C SER A 31 6.61 5.19 6.61
N PRO A 32 5.84 5.64 7.63
CA PRO A 32 4.39 5.71 7.53
C PRO A 32 3.95 6.61 6.39
N TYR A 33 2.84 6.27 5.72
CA TYR A 33 2.35 7.01 4.56
C TYR A 33 2.14 8.51 4.83
N LEU A 34 1.58 8.88 5.99
CA LEU A 34 1.32 10.28 6.35
C LEU A 34 2.53 11.00 6.96
N GLN A 35 3.70 10.36 7.00
CA GLN A 35 4.91 11.04 7.44
C GLN A 35 5.42 11.96 6.33
N SER A 36 5.41 13.26 6.59
CA SER A 36 5.93 14.27 5.65
C SER A 36 7.44 14.47 5.82
N ILE A 37 7.89 14.86 7.01
CA ILE A 37 9.29 15.19 7.29
C ILE A 37 10.08 13.93 7.66
N GLY A 38 11.27 13.78 7.09
CA GLY A 38 12.20 12.71 7.43
C GLY A 38 11.82 11.33 6.88
N SER A 39 10.90 11.27 5.91
CA SER A 39 10.60 10.02 5.20
C SER A 39 11.76 9.59 4.33
N ASP A 40 12.07 8.29 4.35
CA ASP A 40 13.15 7.67 3.60
C ASP A 40 12.58 6.58 2.69
N TYR A 41 12.64 6.81 1.38
CA TYR A 41 12.10 5.92 0.37
C TYR A 41 13.18 5.05 -0.30
N ARG A 42 14.45 5.16 0.10
CA ARG A 42 15.57 4.43 -0.53
C ARG A 42 15.38 2.91 -0.54
N HIS A 43 14.63 2.39 0.43
CA HIS A 43 14.38 0.95 0.61
C HIS A 43 12.88 0.58 0.49
N GLY A 44 12.06 1.50 -0.03
CA GLY A 44 10.64 1.24 -0.28
C GLY A 44 9.74 2.38 0.16
N ALA A 45 8.47 2.31 -0.26
CA ALA A 45 7.44 3.29 0.05
C ALA A 45 6.17 2.58 0.55
N ASN A 46 5.45 3.24 1.47
CA ASN A 46 4.21 2.73 2.02
C ASN A 46 3.05 3.65 1.61
N PHE A 47 2.08 3.14 0.87
CA PHE A 47 0.86 3.85 0.47
C PHE A 47 -0.38 3.38 1.24
N ALA A 48 -0.20 2.47 2.20
CA ALA A 48 -1.30 1.93 2.99
C ALA A 48 -1.73 2.90 4.10
N THR A 49 -3.04 2.98 4.30
CA THR A 49 -3.64 3.69 5.42
C THR A 49 -4.65 2.81 6.14
N SER A 50 -4.87 3.09 7.42
CA SER A 50 -5.92 2.43 8.18
C SER A 50 -7.30 2.72 7.56
N ALA A 51 -8.27 1.84 7.84
CA ALA A 51 -9.65 1.93 7.36
C ALA A 51 -9.85 1.92 5.82
N SER A 52 -8.80 1.71 5.03
CA SER A 52 -8.90 1.67 3.57
C SER A 52 -9.64 0.45 3.05
N ARG A 53 -10.36 0.67 1.95
CA ARG A 53 -11.20 -0.31 1.26
C ARG A 53 -10.66 -0.60 -0.13
N VAL A 54 -11.03 -1.76 -0.67
CA VAL A 54 -10.85 -2.08 -2.08
C VAL A 54 -11.83 -1.28 -2.93
N LEU A 55 -13.10 -1.30 -2.57
CA LEU A 55 -14.13 -0.55 -3.29
C LEU A 55 -14.07 0.93 -2.90
N LEU A 56 -14.40 1.81 -3.85
CA LEU A 56 -14.52 3.24 -3.55
C LEU A 56 -15.53 3.45 -2.40
N PRO A 57 -15.17 4.24 -1.38
CA PRO A 57 -16.00 4.39 -0.20
C PRO A 57 -17.32 5.10 -0.53
N LYS A 58 -18.43 4.59 0.03
CA LYS A 58 -19.71 5.33 0.11
C LYS A 58 -19.76 6.30 1.29
N SER A 59 -18.90 6.08 2.29
CA SER A 59 -18.77 6.83 3.55
C SER A 59 -17.30 6.83 4.00
N SER A 60 -16.83 7.94 4.56
CA SER A 60 -15.48 8.51 4.42
C SER A 60 -14.47 8.20 5.53
N LEU A 61 -14.41 6.98 6.07
CA LEU A 61 -13.38 6.66 7.09
C LEU A 61 -11.95 6.71 6.54
N SER A 62 -11.77 6.43 5.24
CA SER A 62 -10.50 6.63 4.54
C SER A 62 -10.78 7.00 3.08
N PRO A 63 -10.19 8.08 2.54
CA PRO A 63 -10.28 8.41 1.12
C PRO A 63 -9.34 7.55 0.25
N PHE A 64 -8.46 6.75 0.84
CA PHE A 64 -7.40 6.03 0.14
C PHE A 64 -7.83 4.60 -0.21
N ALA A 65 -8.84 4.46 -1.07
CA ALA A 65 -9.20 3.15 -1.63
C ALA A 65 -8.04 2.53 -2.44
N LEU A 66 -8.07 1.23 -2.71
CA LEU A 66 -7.01 0.52 -3.44
C LEU A 66 -6.56 1.27 -4.71
N ALA A 67 -7.52 1.70 -5.54
CA ALA A 67 -7.22 2.44 -6.77
C ALA A 67 -6.51 3.77 -6.50
N ILE A 68 -6.84 4.46 -5.41
CA ILE A 68 -6.20 5.71 -5.01
C ILE A 68 -4.78 5.45 -4.53
N GLN A 69 -4.56 4.42 -3.69
CA GLN A 69 -3.22 4.05 -3.22
C GLN A 69 -2.29 3.71 -4.41
N LEU A 70 -2.79 2.93 -5.38
CA LEU A 70 -2.02 2.61 -6.60
C LEU A 70 -1.80 3.83 -7.50
N ASN A 71 -2.80 4.70 -7.64
CA ASN A 71 -2.64 5.94 -8.41
C ASN A 71 -1.61 6.89 -7.79
N GLN A 72 -1.42 6.87 -6.47
CA GLN A 72 -0.37 7.65 -5.80
C GLN A 72 1.03 7.09 -6.02
N MET A 73 1.16 5.80 -6.34
CA MET A 73 2.45 5.23 -6.75
C MET A 73 2.93 5.76 -8.10
N LYS A 74 2.03 6.17 -8.99
CA LYS A 74 2.38 6.70 -10.32
C LYS A 74 3.24 7.97 -10.28
N PRO A 75 2.82 9.06 -9.61
CA PRO A 75 3.68 10.25 -9.49
C PRO A 75 4.94 9.97 -8.69
N PHE A 76 4.91 9.03 -7.72
CA PHE A 76 6.12 8.59 -7.03
C PHE A 76 7.12 7.94 -8.01
N LYS A 77 6.65 7.06 -8.90
CA LYS A 77 7.48 6.46 -9.96
C LYS A 77 8.10 7.53 -10.87
N VAL A 78 7.30 8.46 -11.36
CA VAL A 78 7.81 9.56 -12.20
C VAL A 78 8.95 10.31 -11.49
N LYS A 79 8.76 10.63 -10.21
CA LYS A 79 9.77 11.32 -9.40
C LYS A 79 11.03 10.48 -9.13
N VAL A 80 10.90 9.16 -9.06
CA VAL A 80 12.05 8.25 -8.97
C VAL A 80 12.82 8.21 -10.29
N ASP A 81 12.12 8.20 -11.42
CA ASP A 81 12.71 8.14 -12.77
C ASP A 81 13.37 9.47 -13.19
N GLU A 82 12.99 10.60 -12.57
CA GLU A 82 13.58 11.91 -12.84
C GLU A 82 15.09 11.95 -12.50
N PRO A 83 15.92 12.60 -13.34
CA PRO A 83 17.34 12.81 -13.07
C PRO A 83 17.53 13.52 -11.74
N GLN A 84 18.14 12.81 -10.80
CA GLN A 84 18.38 13.31 -9.47
C GLN A 84 19.52 14.34 -9.49
N SER A 85 19.26 15.58 -9.08
CA SER A 85 20.34 16.55 -8.84
C SER A 85 21.13 16.17 -7.59
N ASN A 86 22.44 16.47 -7.57
CA ASN A 86 23.34 16.13 -6.47
C ASN A 86 22.83 16.71 -5.14
N GLY A 87 22.21 15.85 -4.33
CA GLY A 87 21.64 16.14 -3.02
C GLY A 87 21.33 14.84 -2.29
N SER A 88 21.07 14.91 -0.99
CA SER A 88 20.69 13.75 -0.17
C SER A 88 19.33 13.21 -0.62
N ASN A 89 19.33 12.34 -1.63
CA ASN A 89 18.10 11.82 -2.20
C ASN A 89 17.59 10.67 -1.35
N ASN A 90 16.51 10.94 -0.62
CA ASN A 90 15.71 9.92 0.08
C ASN A 90 14.88 9.08 -0.91
N LEU A 91 15.28 9.04 -2.18
CA LEU A 91 14.62 8.29 -3.25
C LEU A 91 15.48 7.06 -3.63
N PRO A 92 14.85 5.96 -4.04
CA PRO A 92 15.54 4.77 -4.50
C PRO A 92 16.17 4.97 -5.90
N GLN A 93 16.93 3.97 -6.36
CA GLN A 93 17.44 3.93 -7.73
C GLN A 93 16.30 3.79 -8.76
N THR A 94 16.54 4.24 -9.99
CA THR A 94 15.50 4.29 -11.05
C THR A 94 14.99 2.91 -11.49
N ASP A 95 15.79 1.86 -11.35
CA ASP A 95 15.43 0.48 -11.73
C ASP A 95 14.71 -0.30 -10.60
N ILE A 96 14.46 0.35 -9.45
CA ILE A 96 13.97 -0.33 -8.24
C ILE A 96 12.60 -0.99 -8.44
N PHE A 97 11.74 -0.44 -9.31
CA PHE A 97 10.38 -0.94 -9.49
C PHE A 97 10.41 -2.40 -9.97
N GLY A 98 11.25 -2.73 -10.96
CA GLY A 98 11.40 -4.10 -11.47
C GLY A 98 12.00 -5.09 -10.47
N LYS A 99 12.59 -4.60 -9.37
CA LYS A 99 13.25 -5.40 -8.31
C LYS A 99 12.46 -5.43 -7.01
N SER A 100 11.36 -4.69 -6.92
CA SER A 100 10.60 -4.50 -5.68
C SER A 100 9.63 -5.64 -5.41
N ILE A 101 9.39 -5.90 -4.12
CA ILE A 101 8.30 -6.76 -3.65
C ILE A 101 7.08 -5.87 -3.36
N PHE A 102 5.96 -6.16 -4.02
CA PHE A 102 4.69 -5.48 -3.76
C PHE A 102 3.86 -6.29 -2.76
N THR A 103 3.38 -5.63 -1.71
CA THR A 103 2.51 -6.26 -0.71
C THR A 103 1.17 -5.54 -0.67
N PHE A 104 0.08 -6.32 -0.68
CA PHE A 104 -1.28 -5.81 -0.62
C PHE A 104 -1.99 -6.48 0.55
N TYR A 105 -2.39 -5.67 1.53
CA TYR A 105 -3.18 -6.12 2.67
C TYR A 105 -4.41 -5.23 2.81
N ILE A 106 -5.48 -5.61 2.12
CA ILE A 106 -6.69 -4.81 1.98
C ILE A 106 -7.91 -5.71 1.71
N GLY A 107 -9.11 -5.21 2.02
CA GLY A 107 -10.37 -5.91 1.78
C GLY A 107 -11.17 -6.18 3.05
N GLN A 108 -10.54 -6.31 4.21
CA GLN A 108 -11.25 -6.55 5.47
C GLN A 108 -12.28 -5.46 5.79
N ASN A 109 -11.92 -4.19 5.53
CA ASN A 109 -12.79 -3.06 5.80
C ASN A 109 -14.03 -3.03 4.88
N ASP A 110 -13.96 -3.67 3.71
CA ASP A 110 -15.09 -3.82 2.80
C ASP A 110 -16.21 -4.65 3.41
N PHE A 111 -15.86 -5.69 4.16
CA PHE A 111 -16.82 -6.54 4.86
C PHE A 111 -17.25 -5.92 6.18
N THR A 112 -16.32 -5.37 6.96
CA THR A 112 -16.62 -4.84 8.31
C THR A 112 -17.64 -3.71 8.28
N SER A 113 -17.62 -2.83 7.27
CA SER A 113 -18.60 -1.73 7.19
C SER A 113 -20.03 -2.21 6.98
N ASP A 114 -20.19 -3.36 6.33
CA ASP A 114 -21.46 -3.85 5.82
C ASP A 114 -21.85 -5.18 6.51
N LEU A 115 -21.10 -5.58 7.53
CA LEU A 115 -21.18 -6.89 8.19
C LEU A 115 -22.55 -7.17 8.79
N GLY A 116 -23.19 -6.14 9.35
CA GLY A 116 -24.52 -6.25 9.95
C GLY A 116 -25.67 -6.33 8.94
N SER A 117 -25.48 -5.93 7.69
CA SER A 117 -26.57 -5.77 6.71
C SER A 117 -26.54 -6.76 5.54
N LEU A 118 -25.38 -7.36 5.24
CA LEU A 118 -25.21 -8.20 4.04
C LEU A 118 -25.81 -9.62 4.16
N GLY A 119 -25.81 -10.20 5.36
CA GLY A 119 -26.08 -11.65 5.54
C GLY A 119 -25.12 -12.54 4.74
N LEU A 120 -25.35 -13.86 4.72
CA LEU A 120 -24.47 -14.84 4.04
C LEU A 120 -24.42 -14.63 2.52
N SER A 121 -25.57 -14.44 1.87
CA SER A 121 -25.65 -14.25 0.43
C SER A 121 -25.01 -12.94 -0.02
N GLY A 122 -25.25 -11.84 0.70
CA GLY A 122 -24.61 -10.55 0.42
C GLY A 122 -23.10 -10.61 0.65
N SER A 123 -22.64 -11.33 1.69
CA SER A 123 -21.21 -11.52 1.96
C SER A 123 -20.50 -12.25 0.82
N LYS A 124 -21.13 -13.29 0.24
CA LYS A 124 -20.58 -13.99 -0.94
C LYS A 124 -20.48 -13.06 -2.16
N ILE A 125 -21.51 -12.27 -2.43
CA ILE A 125 -21.49 -11.29 -3.53
C ILE A 125 -20.39 -10.26 -3.30
N MET A 126 -20.24 -9.77 -2.07
CA MET A 126 -19.20 -8.82 -1.69
C MET A 126 -17.80 -9.41 -1.90
N LEU A 127 -17.59 -10.67 -1.52
CA LEU A 127 -16.33 -11.37 -1.76
C LEU A 127 -15.97 -11.40 -3.24
N PHE A 128 -16.89 -11.78 -4.12
CA PHE A 128 -16.62 -11.78 -5.56
C PHE A 128 -16.29 -10.39 -6.08
N LYS A 129 -17.01 -9.35 -5.64
CA LYS A 129 -16.74 -7.95 -6.02
C LYS A 129 -15.36 -7.48 -5.56
N VAL A 130 -15.01 -7.74 -4.30
CA VAL A 130 -13.72 -7.34 -3.71
C VAL A 130 -12.57 -8.05 -4.43
N VAL A 131 -12.64 -9.36 -4.61
CA VAL A 131 -11.60 -10.12 -5.31
C VAL A 131 -11.46 -9.67 -6.77
N SER A 132 -12.56 -9.51 -7.48
CA SER A 132 -12.57 -9.02 -8.86
C SER A 132 -11.97 -7.62 -8.99
N GLN A 133 -12.31 -6.72 -8.06
CA GLN A 133 -11.77 -5.36 -8.05
C GLN A 133 -10.27 -5.36 -7.72
N ILE A 134 -9.79 -6.17 -6.77
CA ILE A 134 -8.36 -6.32 -6.48
C ILE A 134 -7.62 -6.74 -7.75
N ALA A 135 -8.06 -7.83 -8.38
CA ALA A 135 -7.41 -8.38 -9.56
C ALA A 135 -7.36 -7.36 -10.71
N THR A 136 -8.49 -6.72 -11.00
CA THR A 136 -8.58 -5.71 -12.08
C THR A 136 -7.72 -4.49 -11.79
N THR A 137 -7.75 -3.97 -10.57
CA THR A 137 -7.05 -2.73 -10.19
C THR A 137 -5.54 -2.91 -10.17
N ILE A 138 -5.07 -4.05 -9.60
CA ILE A 138 -3.65 -4.42 -9.64
C ILE A 138 -3.22 -4.65 -11.08
N LYS A 139 -4.05 -5.33 -11.89
CA LYS A 139 -3.67 -5.64 -13.27
C LYS A 139 -3.47 -4.38 -14.11
N ALA A 140 -4.41 -3.44 -14.02
CA ALA A 140 -4.29 -2.17 -14.72
C ALA A 140 -3.11 -1.33 -14.20
N SER A 141 -2.96 -1.19 -12.88
CA SER A 141 -1.97 -0.26 -12.33
C SER A 141 -0.55 -0.79 -12.43
N ILE A 142 -0.31 -2.06 -12.10
CA ILE A 142 1.04 -2.63 -12.07
C ILE A 142 1.46 -3.06 -13.48
N PHE A 143 0.69 -3.92 -14.13
CA PHE A 143 1.14 -4.50 -15.41
C PHE A 143 0.97 -3.56 -16.61
N THR A 144 0.14 -2.52 -16.52
CA THR A 144 -0.03 -1.56 -17.62
C THR A 144 0.68 -0.24 -17.34
N ASP A 145 0.47 0.36 -16.17
CA ASP A 145 0.91 1.73 -15.93
C ASP A 145 2.30 1.85 -15.28
N LEU A 146 2.70 0.88 -14.46
CA LEU A 146 4.01 0.88 -13.80
C LEU A 146 5.08 0.10 -14.60
N GLY A 147 4.72 -0.45 -15.77
CA GLY A 147 5.65 -1.02 -16.74
C GLY A 147 6.10 -2.46 -16.48
N PHE A 148 5.33 -3.24 -15.71
CA PHE A 148 5.67 -4.64 -15.48
C PHE A 148 5.16 -5.55 -16.60
N VAL A 149 6.08 -6.23 -17.30
CA VAL A 149 5.75 -7.31 -18.23
C VAL A 149 5.45 -8.57 -17.40
N ASN A 150 4.35 -9.28 -17.73
CA ASN A 150 3.99 -10.57 -17.12
C ASN A 150 5.22 -11.46 -16.96
N ILE A 151 5.55 -11.84 -15.71
CA ILE A 151 6.23 -13.10 -15.49
C ILE A 151 5.09 -14.11 -15.35
N VAL A 152 4.96 -14.95 -16.38
CA VAL A 152 4.00 -16.05 -16.47
C VAL A 152 4.25 -17.05 -15.35
#